data_AF-A0A3E5E6P5-F1
#
_entry.id   AF-A0A3E5E6P5-F1
#
_cell.length_a   1.000
_cell.length_b   1.000
_cell.length_c   1.000
_cell.angle_alpha   90.00
_cell.angle_beta   90.00
_cell.angle_gamma   90.00
#
_symmetry.space_group_name_H-M   'P 1'
#
loop_
_entity.id
_entity.type
_entity.pdbx_description
1 polymer ?
#
loop_
_entity_poly.entity_id
_entity_poly.type
_entity_poly.pdbx_seq_one_letter_code
_entity_poly.pdbx_strand_id
1 'polypeptide(L)'
;MKHLTSRSSGQGYAWLKLHLTQYIRGWLTYYRYADMKDFIIKTAKWYNRRLRMYIWKSWKRVRTRFASLQKCGIPRRKSWEWANTRKGYWRIADSWILHRAITTDKLVMAGYPSMIILYTQLHRS
;
A
#
# COMPACT_ATOMS: atom_id res chain seq x y z
N MET A 1 8.87 -6.51 7.27
CA MET A 1 7.59 -5.99 6.69
C MET A 1 6.37 -6.93 6.79
N LYS A 2 6.49 -8.26 6.61
CA LYS A 2 5.31 -9.17 6.62
C LYS A 2 4.54 -9.16 7.96
N HIS A 3 5.24 -9.08 9.10
CA HIS A 3 4.65 -9.02 10.44
C HIS A 3 3.91 -7.70 10.70
N LEU A 4 4.50 -6.55 10.34
CA LEU A 4 3.88 -5.22 10.50
C LEU A 4 2.57 -5.07 9.71
N THR A 5 2.48 -5.72 8.55
CA THR A 5 1.28 -5.70 7.69
C THR A 5 0.40 -6.92 7.90
N SER A 6 0.56 -7.66 9.00
CA SER A 6 -0.38 -8.70 9.38
C SER A 6 -1.69 -8.08 9.84
N ARG A 7 -2.81 -8.73 9.53
CA ARG A 7 -4.14 -8.32 9.98
C ARG A 7 -4.45 -8.81 11.41
N SER A 8 -3.67 -9.76 11.92
CA SER A 8 -3.90 -10.38 13.23
C SER A 8 -3.35 -9.58 14.41
N SER A 9 -2.68 -8.45 14.18
CA SER A 9 -2.07 -7.67 15.26
C SER A 9 -3.05 -6.79 16.05
N GLY A 10 -4.33 -6.69 15.63
CA GLY A 10 -5.34 -5.86 16.31
C GLY A 10 -5.08 -4.34 16.26
N GLN A 11 -3.99 -3.91 15.61
CA GLN A 11 -3.53 -2.53 15.62
C GLN A 11 -4.17 -1.70 14.48
N GLY A 12 -4.49 -0.44 14.80
CA GLY A 12 -5.15 0.49 13.87
C GLY A 12 -4.22 1.06 12.78
N TYR A 13 -4.82 1.76 11.81
CA TYR A 13 -4.10 2.36 10.69
C TYR A 13 -3.05 3.39 11.11
N ALA A 14 -3.28 4.15 12.19
CA ALA A 14 -2.34 5.16 12.68
C ALA A 14 -1.04 4.51 13.18
N TRP A 15 -1.17 3.46 13.99
CA TRP A 15 -0.04 2.66 14.45
C TRP A 15 0.76 2.10 13.27
N LEU A 16 0.07 1.54 12.26
CA LEU A 16 0.72 1.01 11.06
C LEU A 16 1.53 2.08 10.33
N LYS A 17 0.95 3.27 10.10
CA LYS A 17 1.64 4.37 9.39
C LYS A 17 2.89 4.83 10.13
N LEU A 18 2.80 4.95 11.45
CA LEU A 18 3.93 5.35 12.30
C LEU A 18 5.08 4.34 12.19
N HIS A 19 4.79 3.06 12.42
CA HIS A 19 5.82 2.02 12.38
C HIS A 19 6.39 1.81 10.98
N LEU A 20 5.59 1.93 9.92
CA LEU A 20 6.10 1.88 8.55
C LEU A 20 7.04 3.04 8.28
N THR A 21 6.71 4.25 8.74
CA THR A 21 7.56 5.43 8.56
C THR A 21 8.90 5.26 9.25
N GLN A 22 8.90 4.82 10.52
CA GLN A 22 10.13 4.58 11.28
C GLN A 22 10.99 3.48 10.63
N TYR A 23 10.36 2.37 10.25
CA TYR A 23 11.07 1.25 9.61
C TYR A 23 11.71 1.66 8.27
N ILE A 24 10.97 2.35 7.41
CA ILE A 24 11.48 2.77 6.10
C ILE A 24 12.61 3.79 6.27
N ARG A 25 12.48 4.75 7.20
CA ARG A 25 13.55 5.71 7.49
C ARG A 25 14.83 5.02 7.96
N GLY A 26 14.74 4.15 8.97
CA GLY A 26 15.90 3.42 9.47
C GLY A 26 16.58 2.57 8.39
N TRP A 27 15.79 1.93 7.54
CA TRP A 27 16.31 1.15 6.42
C TRP A 27 16.99 2.04 5.36
N LEU A 28 16.40 3.17 4.98
CA LEU A 28 17.02 4.10 4.02
C LEU A 28 18.32 4.73 4.56
N THR A 29 18.38 5.03 5.86
CA THR A 29 19.61 5.54 6.49
C THR A 29 20.75 4.51 6.43
N TYR A 30 20.45 3.24 6.68
CA TYR A 30 21.45 2.16 6.58
C TYR A 30 22.02 2.02 5.16
N TYR A 31 21.18 2.17 4.14
CA TYR A 31 21.57 2.02 2.74
C TYR A 31 21.98 3.33 2.04
N ARG A 32 22.19 4.43 2.78
CA ARG A 32 22.47 5.76 2.21
C ARG A 32 23.72 5.81 1.31
N TYR A 33 24.74 5.03 1.63
CA TYR A 33 26.05 5.10 0.97
C TYR A 33 26.17 4.26 -0.31
N ALA A 34 25.13 3.53 -0.67
CA ALA A 34 25.12 2.72 -1.88
C ALA A 34 24.19 3.35 -2.93
N ASP A 35 24.62 3.37 -4.19
CA ASP A 35 23.77 3.83 -5.28
C ASP A 35 22.67 2.78 -5.56
N MET A 36 21.54 2.95 -4.88
CA MET A 36 20.47 1.96 -4.78
C MET A 36 19.15 2.42 -5.39
N LYS A 37 19.18 3.41 -6.29
CA LYS A 37 17.97 3.98 -6.89
C LYS A 37 17.05 2.91 -7.49
N ASP A 38 17.59 2.00 -8.29
CA ASP A 38 16.82 0.91 -8.92
C ASP A 38 16.26 -0.08 -7.90
N PHE A 39 17.04 -0.37 -6.86
CA PHE A 39 16.61 -1.25 -5.78
C PHE A 39 15.47 -0.63 -4.97
N ILE A 40 15.51 0.67 -4.71
CA ILE A 40 14.45 1.41 -4.01
C ILE A 40 13.18 1.44 -4.85
N ILE A 41 13.28 1.67 -6.17
CA ILE A 41 12.12 1.65 -7.05
C ILE A 41 11.45 0.27 -7.03
N LYS A 42 12.23 -0.82 -7.15
CA LYS A 42 11.72 -2.19 -7.06
C LYS A 42 11.06 -2.46 -5.70
N THR A 43 11.71 -2.04 -4.61
CA THR A 43 11.20 -2.24 -3.25
C THR A 43 9.94 -1.42 -2.99
N ALA A 44 9.87 -0.16 -3.47
CA ALA A 44 8.69 0.70 -3.38
C ALA A 44 7.49 0.10 -4.12
N LYS A 45 7.70 -0.49 -5.31
CA LYS A 45 6.64 -1.21 -6.05
C LYS A 45 6.09 -2.38 -5.23
N TRP A 46 6.97 -3.20 -4.66
CA TRP A 46 6.57 -4.31 -3.79
C TRP A 46 5.83 -3.83 -2.53
N TYR A 47 6.31 -2.77 -1.90
CA TYR A 47 5.71 -2.13 -0.73
C TYR A 47 4.30 -1.60 -1.02
N ASN A 48 4.12 -0.86 -2.12
CA ASN A 48 2.81 -0.33 -2.51
C ASN A 48 1.80 -1.45 -2.81
N ARG A 49 2.23 -2.54 -3.47
CA ARG A 49 1.40 -3.73 -3.63
C ARG A 49 1.02 -4.35 -2.28
N ARG A 50 1.95 -4.42 -1.34
CA ARG A 50 1.68 -4.93 0.01
C ARG A 50 0.67 -4.06 0.77
N LEU A 51 0.75 -2.73 0.64
CA LEU A 51 -0.25 -1.81 1.20
C LEU A 51 -1.63 -2.01 0.59
N ARG A 52 -1.73 -2.10 -0.74
CA ARG A 52 -2.99 -2.40 -1.43
C ARG A 52 -3.59 -3.71 -0.95
N MET A 53 -2.76 -4.74 -0.80
CA MET A 53 -3.19 -6.03 -0.25
C MET A 53 -3.73 -5.89 1.18
N TYR A 54 -3.06 -5.12 2.04
CA TYR A 54 -3.50 -4.86 3.41
C TYR A 54 -4.85 -4.14 3.45
N ILE A 55 -5.02 -3.08 2.67
CA ILE A 55 -6.27 -2.32 2.55
C ILE A 55 -7.40 -3.21 1.99
N TRP A 56 -7.12 -4.00 0.95
CA TRP A 56 -8.12 -4.93 0.43
C TRP A 56 -8.52 -6.00 1.44
N LYS A 57 -7.55 -6.49 2.22
CA LYS A 57 -7.83 -7.44 3.31
C LYS A 57 -8.68 -6.77 4.38
N SER A 58 -8.42 -5.52 4.75
CA SER A 58 -9.20 -4.80 5.76
C SER A 58 -10.67 -4.65 5.34
N TRP A 59 -10.95 -4.46 4.05
CA TRP A 59 -12.28 -4.56 3.44
C TRP A 59 -12.78 -6.02 3.41
N LYS A 60 -13.07 -6.59 4.58
CA LYS A 60 -13.41 -8.02 4.75
C LYS A 60 -14.71 -8.40 4.04
N ARG A 61 -15.74 -7.58 4.20
CA ARG A 61 -17.10 -7.88 3.71
C ARG A 61 -17.27 -7.37 2.29
N VAL A 62 -17.99 -8.11 1.44
CA VAL A 62 -18.29 -7.72 0.06
C VAL A 62 -18.94 -6.34 -0.01
N ARG A 63 -19.92 -6.07 0.87
CA ARG A 63 -20.56 -4.74 0.98
C ARG A 63 -19.55 -3.61 1.19
N THR A 64 -18.53 -3.85 2.00
CA THR A 64 -17.48 -2.86 2.30
C THR A 64 -16.57 -2.69 1.09
N ARG A 65 -16.15 -3.77 0.43
CA ARG A 65 -15.35 -3.69 -0.82
C ARG A 65 -16.09 -2.90 -1.89
N PHE A 66 -17.37 -3.20 -2.09
CA PHE A 66 -18.20 -2.52 -3.08
C PHE A 66 -18.32 -1.03 -2.79
N ALA A 67 -18.66 -0.65 -1.55
CA ALA A 67 -18.77 0.75 -1.14
C ALA A 67 -17.42 1.48 -1.26
N SER A 68 -16.33 0.85 -0.82
CA SER A 68 -14.98 1.43 -0.92
C SER A 68 -14.51 1.60 -2.36
N LEU A 69 -14.74 0.62 -3.24
CA LEU A 69 -14.41 0.74 -4.66
C LEU A 69 -15.18 1.89 -5.33
N GLN A 70 -16.47 2.05 -5.03
CA GLN A 70 -17.25 3.18 -5.52
C GLN A 70 -16.73 4.52 -4.99
N LYS A 71 -16.40 4.61 -3.69
CA LYS A 71 -15.75 5.80 -3.10
C LYS A 71 -14.41 6.13 -3.77
N CYS A 72 -13.70 5.12 -4.26
CA CYS A 72 -12.46 5.30 -5.01
C CYS A 72 -12.67 5.67 -6.49
N GLY A 73 -13.91 5.85 -6.95
CA GLY A 73 -14.27 6.26 -8.32
C GLY A 73 -14.43 5.11 -9.32
N ILE A 74 -14.60 3.87 -8.84
CA ILE A 74 -14.83 2.72 -9.72
C ILE A 74 -16.32 2.60 -10.08
N PRO A 75 -16.69 2.49 -11.37
CA PRO A 75 -18.08 2.36 -11.79
C PRO A 75 -18.81 1.22 -11.10
N ARG A 76 -20.09 1.42 -10.77
CA ARG A 76 -20.92 0.48 -10.00
C ARG A 76 -20.83 -0.97 -10.48
N ARG A 77 -20.96 -1.21 -11.80
CA ARG A 77 -20.87 -2.55 -12.40
C ARG A 77 -19.54 -3.22 -12.11
N LYS A 78 -18.42 -2.52 -12.32
CA LYS A 78 -17.07 -3.03 -12.04
C LYS A 78 -16.81 -3.18 -10.55
N SER A 79 -17.31 -2.26 -9.73
CA SER A 79 -17.24 -2.38 -8.27
C SER A 79 -17.92 -3.68 -7.79
N TRP A 80 -19.08 -4.04 -8.33
CA TRP A 80 -19.80 -5.26 -7.96
C TRP A 80 -19.06 -6.55 -8.39
N GLU A 81 -18.59 -6.56 -9.65
CA GLU A 81 -17.79 -7.66 -10.22
C GLU A 81 -16.54 -7.95 -9.36
N TRP A 82 -15.80 -6.91 -9.00
CA TRP A 82 -14.53 -7.06 -8.28
C TRP A 82 -14.68 -7.20 -6.77
N ALA A 83 -15.75 -6.68 -6.16
CA ALA A 83 -16.04 -6.91 -4.74
C ALA A 83 -16.25 -8.40 -4.41
N ASN A 84 -16.83 -9.15 -5.36
CA ASN A 84 -17.12 -10.58 -5.26
C ASN A 84 -16.01 -11.49 -5.83
N THR A 85 -14.85 -10.92 -6.17
CA THR A 85 -13.77 -11.70 -6.79
C THR A 85 -13.30 -12.85 -5.88
N ARG A 86 -13.05 -14.01 -6.49
CA ARG A 86 -12.45 -15.19 -5.84
C ARG A 86 -10.92 -15.18 -5.93
N LYS A 87 -10.31 -14.12 -6.48
CA LYS A 87 -8.85 -13.98 -6.60
C LYS A 87 -8.21 -13.83 -5.21
N GLY A 88 -7.08 -14.51 -5.01
CA GLY A 88 -6.29 -14.38 -3.78
C GLY A 88 -5.77 -12.96 -3.54
N TYR A 89 -5.47 -12.62 -2.28
CA TYR A 89 -5.13 -11.26 -1.86
C TYR A 89 -3.93 -10.66 -2.59
N TRP A 90 -2.88 -11.45 -2.84
CA TRP A 90 -1.71 -10.97 -3.55
C TRP A 90 -1.99 -10.71 -5.04
N ARG A 91 -2.85 -11.52 -5.66
CA ARG A 91 -3.24 -11.40 -7.08
C ARG A 91 -4.11 -10.16 -7.30
N ILE A 92 -5.07 -9.91 -6.41
CA ILE A 92 -5.95 -8.74 -6.51
C ILE A 92 -5.18 -7.44 -6.26
N ALA A 93 -4.20 -7.42 -5.35
CA ALA A 93 -3.36 -6.25 -5.05
C ALA A 93 -2.56 -5.71 -6.24
N ASP A 94 -2.42 -6.49 -7.29
CA ASP A 94 -1.70 -6.16 -8.53
C ASP A 94 -2.62 -6.05 -9.75
N SER A 95 -3.93 -6.15 -9.54
CA SER A 95 -4.89 -6.00 -10.61
C SER A 95 -5.13 -4.53 -10.95
N TRP A 96 -5.51 -4.27 -12.20
CA TRP A 96 -5.84 -2.92 -12.67
C TRP A 96 -6.91 -2.23 -11.79
N ILE A 97 -7.85 -2.99 -11.21
CA ILE A 97 -8.91 -2.42 -10.38
C ILE A 97 -8.33 -1.78 -9.11
N LEU A 98 -7.35 -2.42 -8.46
CA LEU A 98 -6.73 -1.89 -7.25
C LEU A 98 -5.64 -0.87 -7.54
N HIS A 99 -4.94 -0.98 -8.66
CA HIS A 99 -4.06 0.10 -9.12
C HIS A 99 -4.84 1.39 -9.39
N ARG A 100 -6.03 1.30 -9.99
CA ARG A 100 -6.92 2.46 -10.22
C ARG A 100 -7.58 2.97 -8.94
N ALA A 101 -8.08 2.07 -8.09
CA ALA A 101 -8.77 2.46 -6.86
C ALA A 101 -7.80 3.06 -5.82
N ILE A 102 -6.63 2.45 -5.65
CA ILE A 102 -5.62 2.76 -4.63
C ILE A 102 -4.30 3.06 -5.36
N THR A 103 -4.21 4.28 -5.91
CA THR A 103 -2.99 4.79 -6.52
C THR A 103 -1.93 5.08 -5.46
N THR A 104 -0.66 5.15 -5.86
CA THR A 104 0.43 5.56 -4.97
C THR A 104 0.15 6.94 -4.37
N ASP A 105 -0.38 7.87 -5.14
CA ASP A 105 -0.68 9.24 -4.67
C ASP A 105 -1.79 9.22 -3.61
N LYS A 106 -2.83 8.40 -3.78
CA LYS A 106 -3.86 8.21 -2.76
C LYS A 106 -3.31 7.59 -1.48
N LEU A 107 -2.33 6.69 -1.57
CA LEU A 107 -1.65 6.14 -0.39
C LEU A 107 -0.88 7.24 0.35
N VAL A 108 -0.14 8.07 -0.39
CA VAL A 108 0.62 9.20 0.18
C VAL A 108 -0.33 10.22 0.82
N MET A 109 -1.40 10.61 0.14
CA MET A 109 -2.43 11.52 0.66
C MET A 109 -3.12 10.94 1.90
N ALA A 110 -3.30 9.61 1.97
CA ALA A 110 -3.80 8.94 3.16
C ALA A 110 -2.77 8.87 4.31
N GLY A 111 -1.55 9.38 4.13
CA GLY A 111 -0.49 9.42 5.15
C GLY A 111 0.36 8.15 5.24
N TYR A 112 0.37 7.30 4.21
CA TYR A 112 1.36 6.21 4.14
C TYR A 112 2.70 6.75 3.62
N PRO A 113 3.83 6.32 4.19
CA PRO A 113 5.15 6.78 3.76
C PRO A 113 5.49 6.30 2.35
N SER A 114 5.95 7.21 1.49
CA SER A 114 6.52 6.85 0.18
C SER A 114 8.03 6.69 0.30
N MET A 115 8.52 5.49 -0.04
CA MET A 115 9.97 5.20 -0.05
C MET A 115 10.74 6.12 -1.00
N ILE A 116 10.14 6.48 -2.15
CA ILE A 116 10.79 7.34 -3.15
C ILE A 116 10.94 8.76 -2.60
N ILE A 117 9.87 9.31 -1.99
CA ILE A 117 9.89 10.67 -1.42
C ILE A 117 10.92 10.75 -0.28
N LEU A 118 10.91 9.77 0.62
CA LEU A 118 11.86 9.72 1.74
C LEU A 118 13.32 9.58 1.27
N TYR A 119 13.58 8.77 0.24
CA TYR A 119 14.91 8.62 -0.34
C TYR A 119 15.41 9.93 -0.97
N THR A 120 14.56 10.58 -1.78
CA THR A 120 14.89 11.87 -2.40
C THR A 120 15.16 12.95 -1.36
N GLN A 121 14.44 12.97 -0.24
CA GLN A 121 14.71 13.89 0.87
C GLN A 121 16.09 13.64 1.49
N LEU A 122 16.46 12.37 1.75
CA LEU A 122 17.73 11.99 2.36
C LEU A 122 18.97 12.25 1.49
N HIS A 123 18.82 12.29 0.15
CA HIS A 123 19.94 12.54 -0.78
C HIS A 123 20.06 14.01 -1.21
N ARG A 124 19.11 14.86 -0.81
CA ARG A 124 19.16 16.31 -1.03
C ARG A 124 19.80 17.06 0.15
N SER A 125 19.96 16.40 1.29
CA SER A 125 20.51 16.91 2.56
C SER A 125 21.90 16.35 2.80
#